data_AF-A0A7W1K2G0-F1
#
_entry.id   AF-A0A7W1K2G0-F1
#
_cell.length_a   1.000
_cell.length_b   1.000
_cell.length_c   1.000
_cell.angle_alpha   90.00
_cell.angle_beta   90.00
_cell.angle_gamma   90.00
#
_symmetry.space_group_name_H-M   'P 1'
#
loop_
_entity.id
_entity.type
_entity.pdbx_description
1 polymer ?
#
loop_
_entity_poly.entity_id
_entity_poly.type
_entity_poly.pdbx_seq_one_letter_code
_entity_poly.pdbx_strand_id
1 'polypeptide(L)'
;MTTDDLGASVRLDHQLLAVEHEHRVHCMLELTAPKAPSAERRPLHLALVIDRSGSMEGDKLETAKTCAAHLARRLAPTDQLSV
;
A
#
# COMPACT_ATOMS: atom_id res chain seq x y z
N MET A 1 22.74 0.98 -6.85
CA MET A 1 21.80 0.28 -5.96
C MET A 1 22.51 -0.97 -5.51
N THR A 2 23.23 -0.90 -4.39
CA THR A 2 23.96 -2.04 -3.81
C THR A 2 22.93 -2.96 -3.16
N THR A 3 23.03 -4.27 -3.41
CA THR A 3 22.12 -5.32 -2.94
C THR A 3 22.21 -5.60 -1.43
N ASP A 4 23.05 -4.87 -0.70
CA ASP A 4 23.47 -5.15 0.68
C ASP A 4 22.49 -4.71 1.79
N ASP A 5 21.37 -4.07 1.47
CA ASP A 5 20.42 -3.52 2.47
C ASP A 5 19.03 -4.19 2.43
N LEU A 6 18.90 -5.31 1.71
CA LEU A 6 17.68 -6.13 1.72
C LEU A 6 17.65 -7.00 2.98
N GLY A 7 16.70 -6.76 3.88
CA GLY A 7 16.47 -7.61 5.05
C GLY A 7 15.68 -8.86 4.67
N ALA A 8 16.06 -10.02 5.18
CA ALA A 8 15.29 -11.25 5.05
C ALA A 8 15.28 -12.03 6.36
N SER A 9 14.11 -12.51 6.78
CA SER A 9 13.98 -13.44 7.90
C SER A 9 13.09 -14.62 7.53
N VAL A 10 13.37 -15.77 8.14
CA VAL A 10 12.61 -17.00 7.93
C VAL A 10 12.09 -17.49 9.27
N ARG A 11 10.82 -17.88 9.31
CA ARG A 11 10.21 -18.57 10.45
C ARG A 11 9.68 -19.92 9.99
N LEU A 12 10.03 -20.96 10.72
CA LEU A 12 9.49 -22.31 10.53
C LEU A 12 8.38 -22.53 11.55
N ASP A 13 7.31 -23.22 11.14
CA ASP A 13 6.26 -23.67 12.05
C ASP A 13 6.74 -24.75 13.04
N HIS A 14 7.79 -25.49 12.67
CA HIS A 14 8.42 -26.52 13.50
C HIS A 14 9.92 -26.29 13.70
N GLN A 15 10.39 -26.39 14.95
CA GLN A 15 11.81 -26.32 15.30
C GLN A 15 12.47 -27.71 15.37
N LEU A 16 11.67 -28.76 15.57
CA LEU A 16 12.11 -30.14 15.71
C LEU A 16 11.10 -31.05 15.00
N LEU A 17 11.61 -32.11 14.37
CA LEU A 17 10.81 -33.12 13.68
C LEU A 17 11.25 -34.50 14.15
N ALA A 18 10.30 -35.41 14.27
CA ALA A 18 10.58 -36.80 14.57
C ALA A 18 11.24 -37.48 13.36
N VAL A 19 12.28 -38.26 13.61
CA VAL A 19 12.95 -39.08 12.58
C VAL A 19 12.04 -40.21 12.09
N GLU A 20 12.29 -40.67 10.87
CA GLU A 20 11.60 -41.79 10.19
C GLU A 20 10.11 -41.57 9.87
N HIS A 21 9.64 -40.32 9.92
CA HIS A 21 8.28 -39.94 9.55
C HIS A 21 8.30 -38.82 8.50
N GLU A 22 7.33 -38.84 7.58
CA GLU A 22 7.13 -37.76 6.62
C GLU A 22 6.44 -36.57 7.31
N HIS A 23 6.96 -35.37 7.09
CA HIS A 23 6.39 -34.13 7.62
C HIS A 23 6.25 -33.10 6.51
N ARG A 24 5.12 -32.39 6.50
CA ARG A 24 4.96 -31.19 5.68
C ARG A 24 5.18 -29.97 6.56
N VAL A 25 6.28 -29.26 6.30
CA VAL A 25 6.70 -28.08 7.06
C VAL A 25 6.34 -26.83 6.27
N HIS A 26 5.78 -25.84 6.93
CA HIS A 26 5.53 -24.53 6.34
C HIS A 26 6.55 -23.52 6.85
N CYS A 27 6.99 -22.62 5.97
CA CYS A 27 7.86 -21.51 6.34
C CYS A 27 7.24 -20.18 5.92
N MET A 28 7.47 -19.16 6.74
CA MET A 28 7.20 -17.77 6.40
C MET A 28 8.52 -17.11 6.04
N LEU A 29 8.60 -16.57 4.82
CA LEU A 29 9.70 -15.72 4.38
C LEU A 29 9.24 -14.26 4.46
N GLU A 30 9.87 -13.49 5.33
CA GLU A 30 9.65 -12.05 5.44
C GLU A 30 10.79 -11.32 4.71
N LEU A 31 10.45 -10.60 3.64
CA LEU A 31 11.38 -9.77 2.88
C LEU A 31 11.13 -8.30 3.22
N THR A 32 12.17 -7.62 3.69
CA THR A 32 12.15 -6.19 3.98
C THR A 32 12.95 -5.46 2.91
N ALA A 33 12.26 -4.66 2.09
CA ALA A 33 12.91 -3.85 1.09
C ALA A 33 13.89 -2.85 1.74
N PRO A 34 15.04 -2.57 1.11
CA PRO A 34 15.96 -1.55 1.59
C PRO A 34 15.28 -0.19 1.64
N LYS A 35 15.80 0.71 2.48
CA LYS A 35 15.25 2.07 2.55
C LYS A 35 15.38 2.71 1.18
N ALA A 36 14.26 3.10 0.58
CA ALA A 36 14.30 3.83 -0.68
C ALA A 36 15.16 5.09 -0.47
N PRO A 37 16.09 5.39 -1.39
CA PRO A 37 16.83 6.64 -1.32
C PRO A 37 15.84 7.80 -1.24
N SER A 38 16.20 8.86 -0.50
CA SER A 38 15.40 10.08 -0.50
C SER A 38 15.37 10.59 -1.94
N ALA A 39 14.21 10.42 -2.58
CA ALA A 39 13.94 10.90 -3.91
C ALA A 39 12.93 12.02 -3.78
N GLU A 40 13.09 13.08 -4.58
CA GLU A 40 12.04 14.07 -4.74
C GLU A 40 10.77 13.35 -5.20
N ARG A 41 9.67 13.63 -4.49
CA ARG A 41 8.37 13.08 -4.86
C ARG A 41 8.02 13.58 -6.25
N ARG A 42 7.86 12.66 -7.20
CA ARG A 42 7.39 13.00 -8.55
C ARG A 42 5.97 13.61 -8.49
N PRO A 43 5.66 14.59 -9.35
CA PRO A 43 4.30 15.10 -9.50
C PRO A 43 3.29 13.98 -9.71
N LEU A 44 2.14 14.06 -9.04
CA LEU A 44 1.02 13.13 -9.25
C LEU A 44 0.00 13.73 -10.21
N HIS A 45 -0.53 12.91 -11.10
CA HIS A 45 -1.71 13.23 -11.92
C HIS A 45 -2.84 12.31 -11.47
N LEU A 46 -3.87 12.86 -10.84
CA LEU A 46 -4.96 12.09 -10.24
C LEU A 46 -6.28 12.41 -10.92
N ALA A 47 -7.07 11.38 -11.20
CA ALA A 47 -8.45 11.50 -11.66
C ALA A 47 -9.38 10.91 -10.59
N LEU A 48 -10.22 11.77 -9.99
CA LEU A 48 -11.18 11.37 -8.97
C LEU A 48 -12.55 11.19 -9.60
N VAL A 49 -12.97 9.94 -9.78
CA VAL A 49 -14.32 9.64 -10.27
C VAL A 49 -15.27 9.48 -9.09
N ILE A 50 -16.27 10.36 -9.00
CA ILE A 50 -17.29 10.34 -7.94
C ILE A 50 -18.58 9.73 -8.49
N ASP A 51 -19.05 8.64 -7.88
CA ASP A 51 -20.37 8.09 -8.22
C ASP A 51 -21.47 9.07 -7.82
N ARG A 52 -22.36 9.36 -8.78
CA ARG A 52 -23.53 10.24 -8.64
C ARG A 52 -24.85 9.49 -8.88
N SER A 53 -24.83 8.16 -8.75
CA SER A 53 -26.04 7.33 -8.80
C SER A 53 -27.06 7.78 -7.73
N GLY A 54 -28.34 7.47 -7.93
CA GLY A 54 -29.40 7.87 -6.98
C GLY A 54 -29.16 7.37 -5.55
N SER A 55 -28.43 6.27 -5.37
CA SER A 55 -28.06 5.73 -4.05
C SER A 55 -27.07 6.60 -3.26
N MET A 56 -26.40 7.53 -3.95
CA MET A 56 -25.44 8.48 -3.41
C MET A 56 -26.09 9.81 -3.02
N GLU A 57 -27.36 10.04 -3.32
CA GLU A 57 -28.05 11.28 -2.98
C GLU A 57 -28.00 11.62 -1.48
N GLY A 58 -28.03 12.91 -1.18
CA GLY A 58 -27.93 13.43 0.18
C GLY A 58 -26.53 13.34 0.77
N ASP A 59 -26.44 12.94 2.04
CA ASP A 59 -25.24 13.07 2.86
C ASP A 59 -24.03 12.29 2.32
N LYS A 60 -24.25 11.20 1.57
CA LYS A 60 -23.16 10.40 0.98
C LYS A 60 -22.40 11.20 -0.06
N LEU A 61 -23.11 11.86 -0.98
CA LEU A 61 -22.48 12.69 -2.00
C LEU A 61 -21.81 13.92 -1.39
N GLU A 62 -22.42 14.55 -0.37
CA GLU A 62 -21.81 15.68 0.33
C GLU A 62 -20.55 15.27 1.10
N THR A 63 -20.55 14.09 1.71
CA THR A 63 -19.37 13.51 2.33
C THR A 63 -18.30 13.20 1.28
N ALA A 64 -18.66 12.62 0.14
CA ALA A 64 -17.74 12.34 -0.96
C ALA A 64 -17.06 13.61 -1.47
N LYS A 65 -17.81 14.71 -1.65
CA LYS A 65 -17.27 16.03 -2.00
C LYS A 65 -16.35 16.59 -0.92
N THR A 66 -16.70 16.44 0.35
CA THR A 66 -15.87 16.89 1.47
C THR A 66 -14.53 16.16 1.51
N CYS A 67 -14.55 14.84 1.31
CA CYS A 67 -13.36 14.00 1.19
C CYS A 67 -12.53 14.36 -0.05
N ALA A 68 -13.17 14.60 -1.19
CA ALA A 68 -12.52 15.06 -2.42
C ALA A 68 -11.76 16.37 -2.19
N ALA A 69 -12.41 17.35 -1.55
CA ALA A 69 -11.79 18.62 -1.21
C ALA A 69 -10.63 18.45 -0.21
N HIS A 70 -10.73 17.50 0.72
CA HIS A 70 -9.66 17.18 1.65
C HIS A 70 -8.43 16.57 0.96
N LEU A 71 -8.65 15.69 -0.02
CA LEU A 71 -7.60 15.15 -0.86
C LEU A 71 -6.92 16.27 -1.66
N ALA A 72 -7.71 17.12 -2.32
CA ALA A 72 -7.21 18.24 -3.11
C ALA A 72 -6.30 19.18 -2.30
N ARG A 73 -6.66 19.46 -1.04
CA ARG A 73 -5.86 20.30 -0.13
C ARG A 73 -4.50 19.69 0.26
N ARG A 74 -4.29 18.39 0.08
CA ARG A 74 -3.04 17.68 0.40
C ARG A 74 -2.13 17.50 -0.80
N LEU A 75 -2.57 17.93 -1.98
CA LEU A 75 -1.75 17.90 -3.18
C LEU A 75 -0.61 18.90 -3.08
N ALA A 76 0.57 18.51 -3.59
CA ALA A 76 1.66 19.44 -3.77
C ALA A 76 1.31 20.43 -4.91
N PRO A 77 1.90 21.63 -4.94
CA PRO A 77 1.66 22.61 -6.02
C PRO A 77 1.97 22.09 -7.43
N THR A 78 2.81 21.05 -7.53
CA THR A 78 3.19 20.41 -8.79
C THR A 78 2.20 19.34 -9.25
N ASP A 79 1.24 18.94 -8.41
CA ASP A 79 0.29 17.88 -8.75
C ASP A 79 -0.87 18.41 -9.59
N GLN A 80 -1.50 17.51 -10.34
CA GLN A 80 -2.68 17.78 -11.15
C GLN A 80 -3.84 16.91 -10.69
N LEU A 81 -5.03 17.51 -10.62
CA LEU A 81 -6.28 16.83 -10.25
C LEU A 81 -7.35 17.10 -11.30
N SER A 82 -8.01 16.04 -11.76
CA SER A 82 -9.28 16.08 -12.47
C SER A 82 -10.37 15.40 -11.62
N VAL A 83 -11.61 15.86 -11.73
CA VAL A 83 -12.79 15.26 -11.09
C VAL A 83 -13.87 15.05 -12.15
#